data_AF-A0A9D8G3J2-F1
#
_entry.id   AF-A0A9D8G3J2-F1
#
_cell.length_a   1.000
_cell.length_b   1.000
_cell.length_c   1.000
_cell.angle_alpha   90.00
_cell.angle_beta   90.00
_cell.angle_gamma   90.00
#
_symmetry.space_group_name_H-M   'P 1'
#
loop_
_entity.id
_entity.type
_entity.pdbx_description
1 polymer ?
#
loop_
_entity_poly.entity_id
_entity_poly.type
_entity_poly.pdbx_seq_one_letter_code
_entity_poly.pdbx_strand_id
1 'polypeptide(L)'
;MLELDIPPGAEPIGYRFLVEHFHLNTLPHYRWSYVGPGWDSRAFKYENGPELHLYPKSYQIENQPLNHLEFALKHEGVNLLVIKQVLSIIDRQIVINYISSYPTGKYAKKIWFLYEFLLDKQLPLDNLKRGSYVTLLDPAHYYCGTPRKSQRHRVIDNLLGNNAFSPLVRKSFRLKQFEEKQLNLLTDAVVKKYDVETLTRAIRYLFTKETIASWEIEREKPDKARTSKFVTLLQKNYSNREFSKKLLIMLQKEIVDPRFALEDYRTFQNYIGEEPQPGDVLVHYITPRPEDIADLMEGLLKSALRMFSSSMDAIVVASV
;
A
#
# COMPACT_ATOMS: atom_id res chain seq x y z
N MET A 1 16.89 2.95 18.04
CA MET A 1 17.31 3.31 16.67
C MET A 1 17.91 2.05 16.09
N LEU A 2 17.49 1.57 14.91
CA LEU A 2 18.12 0.39 14.30
C LEU A 2 19.58 0.74 14.00
N GLU A 3 20.53 0.14 14.73
CA GLU A 3 21.95 0.26 14.45
C GLU A 3 22.25 -0.61 13.22
N LEU A 4 22.31 0.04 12.06
CA LEU A 4 22.85 -0.57 10.86
C LEU A 4 24.34 -0.23 10.82
N ASP A 5 25.17 -1.23 10.50
CA ASP A 5 26.61 -1.06 10.30
C ASP A 5 26.88 -0.33 8.97
N ILE A 6 26.56 0.96 8.94
CA ILE A 6 26.87 1.84 7.81
C ILE A 6 28.37 2.11 7.86
N PRO A 7 29.15 1.73 6.83
CA PRO A 7 30.60 1.90 6.88
C PRO A 7 31.00 3.39 6.96
N PRO A 8 32.13 3.73 7.61
CA PRO A 8 32.62 5.11 7.63
C PRO A 8 32.83 5.67 6.22
N GLY A 9 32.46 6.94 6.02
CA GLY A 9 32.54 7.61 4.71
C GLY A 9 31.39 7.29 3.75
N ALA A 10 30.32 6.65 4.23
CA ALA A 10 29.07 6.47 3.50
C ALA A 10 28.37 7.80 3.24
N GLU A 11 28.03 8.06 1.98
CA GLU A 11 27.14 9.15 1.60
C GLU A 11 25.77 8.58 1.18
N PRO A 12 24.65 9.12 1.67
CA PRO A 12 23.32 8.63 1.30
C PRO A 12 23.03 8.90 -0.18
N ILE A 13 22.33 7.97 -0.83
CA ILE A 13 21.86 8.11 -2.22
C ILE A 13 20.39 7.66 -2.33
N GLY A 14 19.71 8.04 -3.42
CA GLY A 14 18.32 7.63 -3.64
C GLY A 14 17.34 8.22 -2.63
N TYR A 15 16.35 7.43 -2.19
CA TYR A 15 15.37 7.87 -1.20
C TYR A 15 16.00 8.23 0.14
N ARG A 16 17.11 7.59 0.53
CA ARG A 16 17.76 7.91 1.81
C ARG A 16 18.27 9.35 1.81
N PHE A 17 18.95 9.75 0.74
CA PHE A 17 19.37 11.14 0.55
C PHE A 17 18.17 12.09 0.58
N LEU A 18 17.10 11.78 -0.16
CA LEU A 18 15.93 12.66 -0.26
C LEU A 18 15.23 12.87 1.09
N VAL A 19 15.10 11.81 1.88
CA VAL A 19 14.51 11.88 3.22
C VAL A 19 15.36 12.71 4.16
N GLU A 20 16.68 12.52 4.16
CA GLU A 20 17.59 13.29 5.01
C GLU A 20 17.70 14.76 4.57
N HIS A 21 17.92 14.99 3.27
CA HIS A 21 18.14 16.32 2.69
C HIS A 21 16.94 17.27 2.90
N PHE A 22 15.71 16.74 2.82
CA PHE A 22 14.50 17.53 3.03
C PHE A 22 13.86 17.33 4.42
N HIS A 23 14.52 16.60 5.32
CA HIS A 23 13.98 16.26 6.66
C HIS A 23 12.55 15.71 6.62
N LEU A 24 12.30 14.77 5.70
CA LEU A 24 10.96 14.27 5.44
C LEU A 24 10.44 13.40 6.59
N ASN A 25 9.20 13.65 7.02
CA ASN A 25 8.50 12.78 7.95
C ASN A 25 7.79 11.67 7.17
N THR A 26 8.48 10.56 6.96
CA THR A 26 7.98 9.41 6.18
C THR A 26 8.24 8.09 6.89
N LEU A 27 7.42 7.09 6.59
CA LEU A 27 7.77 5.71 6.89
C LEU A 27 9.08 5.37 6.17
N PRO A 28 10.05 4.73 6.85
CA PRO A 28 11.32 4.39 6.25
C PRO A 28 11.10 3.44 5.07
N HIS A 29 11.83 3.69 3.99
CA HIS A 29 11.83 2.76 2.87
C HIS A 29 12.50 1.43 3.29
N TYR A 30 12.03 0.30 2.73
CA TYR A 30 12.55 -1.04 3.08
C TYR A 30 14.03 -1.24 2.67
N ARG A 31 14.59 -0.33 1.88
CA ARG A 31 15.98 -0.35 1.40
C ARG A 31 16.62 1.00 1.66
N TRP A 32 17.82 0.98 2.22
CA TRP A 32 18.68 2.14 2.38
C TRP A 32 19.90 1.98 1.50
N SER A 33 20.21 3.00 0.71
CA SER A 33 21.32 2.99 -0.21
C SER A 33 22.36 4.04 0.16
N TYR A 34 23.62 3.62 0.15
CA TYR A 34 24.77 4.50 0.37
C TYR A 34 25.83 4.28 -0.69
N VAL A 35 26.62 5.31 -0.94
CA VAL A 35 27.76 5.30 -1.85
C VAL A 35 29.04 5.59 -1.08
N GLY A 36 30.16 4.99 -1.49
CA GLY A 36 31.45 5.20 -0.84
C GLY A 36 32.67 4.82 -1.69
N PRO A 37 33.87 5.33 -1.35
CA PRO A 37 35.11 5.05 -2.07
C PRO A 37 35.61 3.62 -1.81
N GLY A 38 36.14 2.98 -2.86
CA GLY A 38 36.76 1.66 -2.74
C GLY A 38 35.80 0.50 -2.46
N TRP A 39 34.49 0.70 -2.60
CA TRP A 39 33.48 -0.34 -2.39
C TRP A 39 33.07 -1.00 -3.70
N ASP A 40 32.72 -2.28 -3.61
CA ASP A 40 31.92 -2.96 -4.64
C ASP A 40 30.43 -2.82 -4.31
N SER A 41 29.57 -3.07 -5.30
CA SER A 41 28.13 -3.17 -5.05
C SER A 41 27.83 -4.36 -4.13
N ARG A 42 27.26 -4.10 -2.94
CA ARG A 42 26.95 -5.12 -1.94
C ARG A 42 25.57 -4.87 -1.33
N ALA A 43 24.89 -5.94 -0.94
CA ALA A 43 23.59 -5.88 -0.28
C ALA A 43 23.58 -6.74 0.97
N PHE A 44 23.09 -6.19 2.08
CA PHE A 44 22.94 -6.86 3.36
C PHE A 44 21.47 -6.87 3.75
N LYS A 45 21.01 -7.99 4.30
CA LYS A 45 19.65 -8.15 4.81
C LYS A 45 19.71 -8.37 6.31
N TYR A 46 18.92 -7.58 7.04
CA TYR A 46 18.77 -7.69 8.48
C TYR A 46 17.37 -8.23 8.78
N GLU A 47 17.21 -9.05 9.82
CA GLU A 47 15.92 -9.69 10.12
C GLU A 47 14.80 -8.69 10.42
N ASN A 48 15.12 -7.58 11.09
CA ASN A 48 14.16 -6.57 11.54
C ASN A 48 14.54 -5.15 11.09
N GLY A 49 15.15 -5.00 9.92
CA GLY A 49 15.62 -3.71 9.42
C GLY A 49 15.50 -3.57 7.90
N PRO A 50 15.80 -2.38 7.36
CA PRO A 50 15.87 -2.21 5.92
C PRO A 50 17.03 -3.02 5.33
N GLU A 51 16.92 -3.39 4.05
CA GLU A 51 18.06 -3.89 3.29
C GLU A 51 19.09 -2.76 3.12
N LEU A 52 20.35 -2.99 3.50
CA LEU A 52 21.43 -2.03 3.26
C LEU A 52 22.08 -2.35 1.91
N HIS A 53 22.10 -1.38 1.00
CA HIS A 53 22.73 -1.49 -0.32
C HIS A 53 23.88 -0.48 -0.40
N LEU A 54 25.09 -0.97 -0.63
CA LEU A 54 26.29 -0.16 -0.79
C LEU A 54 26.68 -0.13 -2.26
N TYR A 55 27.06 1.05 -2.75
CA TYR A 55 27.44 1.29 -4.13
C TYR A 55 28.85 1.88 -4.22
N PRO A 56 29.63 1.57 -5.28
CA PRO A 56 30.90 2.23 -5.55
C PRO A 56 30.72 3.72 -5.79
N LYS A 57 31.75 4.51 -5.49
CA LYS A 57 31.79 5.97 -5.73
C LYS A 57 31.43 6.41 -7.16
N SER A 58 31.53 5.54 -8.15
CA SER A 58 31.06 5.81 -9.52
C SER A 58 29.55 6.06 -9.63
N TYR A 59 28.77 5.67 -8.63
CA TYR A 59 27.33 5.98 -8.53
C TYR A 59 27.05 7.30 -7.82
N GLN A 60 28.06 8.03 -7.34
CA GLN A 60 27.86 9.26 -6.62
C GLN A 60 27.09 10.27 -7.48
N ILE A 61 26.07 10.87 -6.87
CA ILE A 61 25.25 11.90 -7.48
C ILE A 61 25.50 13.16 -6.66
N GLU A 62 25.68 14.29 -7.33
CA GLU A 62 25.72 15.59 -6.67
C GLU A 62 24.39 15.89 -5.97
N ASN A 63 24.31 16.97 -5.20
CA ASN A 63 23.08 17.36 -4.48
C ASN A 63 21.98 17.87 -5.43
N GLN A 64 21.48 16.98 -6.30
CA GLN A 64 20.49 17.19 -7.34
C GLN A 64 19.31 16.25 -7.08
N PRO A 65 18.27 16.70 -6.36
CA PRO A 65 17.20 15.85 -5.87
C PRO A 65 16.53 14.97 -6.93
N LEU A 66 16.31 15.48 -8.15
CA LEU A 66 15.67 14.70 -9.22
C LEU A 66 16.55 13.56 -9.75
N ASN A 67 17.88 13.72 -9.70
CA ASN A 67 18.82 12.66 -10.05
C ASN A 67 18.84 11.56 -8.97
N HIS A 68 18.74 11.93 -7.69
CA HIS A 68 18.54 10.96 -6.61
C HIS A 68 17.18 10.25 -6.74
N LEU A 69 16.12 10.95 -7.13
CA LEU A 69 14.82 10.35 -7.38
C LEU A 69 14.86 9.38 -8.57
N GLU A 70 15.56 9.73 -9.65
CA GLU A 70 15.80 8.83 -10.78
C GLU A 70 16.56 7.56 -10.33
N PHE A 71 17.64 7.72 -9.55
CA PHE A 71 18.37 6.61 -8.97
C PHE A 71 17.43 5.71 -8.15
N ALA A 72 16.61 6.29 -7.28
CA ALA A 72 15.67 5.56 -6.44
C ALA A 72 14.67 4.75 -7.29
N LEU A 73 14.07 5.37 -8.31
CA LEU A 73 13.16 4.67 -9.23
C LEU A 73 13.85 3.55 -10.02
N LYS A 74 15.16 3.67 -10.28
CA LYS A 74 15.95 2.69 -11.01
C LYS A 74 16.37 1.50 -10.14
N HIS A 75 16.80 1.77 -8.91
CA HIS A 75 17.50 0.80 -8.07
C HIS A 75 16.73 0.40 -6.82
N GLU A 76 15.85 1.25 -6.31
CA GLU A 76 15.14 1.05 -5.04
C GLU A 76 13.65 0.76 -5.25
N GLY A 77 13.11 1.07 -6.41
CA GLY A 77 11.69 0.90 -6.72
C GLY A 77 10.88 2.16 -6.43
N VAL A 78 9.56 2.01 -6.31
CA VAL A 78 8.64 3.14 -6.14
C VAL A 78 8.26 3.28 -4.67
N ASN A 79 8.38 4.49 -4.12
CA ASN A 79 7.85 4.85 -2.81
C ASN A 79 6.96 6.09 -2.96
N LEU A 80 5.64 5.90 -3.13
CA LEU A 80 4.72 7.01 -3.45
C LEU A 80 4.70 8.11 -2.37
N LEU A 81 4.90 7.76 -1.10
CA LEU A 81 4.91 8.72 0.00
C LEU A 81 6.12 9.66 -0.10
N VAL A 82 7.33 9.09 -0.22
CA VAL A 82 8.56 9.89 -0.34
C VAL A 82 8.52 10.71 -1.63
N ILE A 83 8.10 10.10 -2.75
CA ILE A 83 7.99 10.81 -4.04
C ILE A 83 7.01 12.00 -3.92
N LYS A 84 5.83 11.81 -3.32
CA LYS A 84 4.84 12.87 -3.15
C LYS A 84 5.41 14.02 -2.32
N GLN A 85 6.05 13.73 -1.19
CA GLN A 85 6.64 14.76 -0.32
C GLN A 85 7.78 15.50 -1.04
N VAL A 86 8.71 14.79 -1.68
CA VAL A 86 9.82 15.39 -2.43
C VAL A 86 9.32 16.30 -3.54
N LEU A 87 8.40 15.82 -4.38
CA LEU A 87 7.87 16.60 -5.51
C LEU A 87 6.99 17.77 -5.07
N SER A 88 6.45 17.74 -3.84
CA SER A 88 5.71 18.88 -3.27
C SER A 88 6.63 20.01 -2.78
N ILE A 89 7.91 19.70 -2.49
CA ILE A 89 8.91 20.64 -1.98
C ILE A 89 9.77 21.21 -3.12
N ILE A 90 10.17 20.38 -4.08
CA ILE A 90 11.00 20.83 -5.22
C ILE A 90 10.24 21.85 -6.05
N ASP A 91 10.91 22.96 -6.39
CA ASP A 91 10.35 23.98 -7.26
C ASP A 91 9.87 23.38 -8.60
N ARG A 92 8.67 23.78 -9.01
CA ARG A 92 8.01 23.26 -10.21
C ARG A 92 8.87 23.47 -11.47
N GLN A 93 9.59 24.59 -11.57
CA GLN A 93 10.43 24.89 -12.72
C GLN A 93 11.62 23.93 -12.82
N ILE A 94 12.20 23.51 -11.69
CA ILE A 94 13.26 22.51 -11.65
C ILE A 94 12.75 21.17 -12.23
N VAL A 95 11.54 20.76 -11.85
CA VAL A 95 10.90 19.54 -12.38
C VAL A 95 10.66 19.65 -13.89
N ILE A 96 10.12 20.78 -14.35
CA ILE A 96 9.90 21.06 -15.78
C ILE A 96 11.22 20.97 -16.56
N ASN A 97 12.27 21.62 -16.07
CA ASN A 97 13.58 21.65 -16.72
C ASN A 97 14.20 20.25 -16.82
N TYR A 98 14.12 19.46 -15.75
CA TYR A 98 14.60 18.08 -15.73
C TYR A 98 13.83 17.18 -16.72
N ILE A 99 12.50 17.29 -16.79
CA ILE A 99 11.72 16.51 -17.77
C ILE A 99 12.05 16.95 -19.20
N SER A 100 12.24 18.26 -19.42
CA SER A 100 12.49 18.83 -20.74
C SER A 100 13.88 18.51 -21.29
N SER A 101 14.87 18.24 -20.43
CA SER A 101 16.21 17.84 -20.86
C SER A 101 16.24 16.41 -21.43
N TYR A 102 15.37 15.51 -20.96
CA TYR A 102 15.31 14.12 -21.41
C TYR A 102 13.86 13.59 -21.55
N PRO A 103 13.01 14.19 -22.40
CA PRO A 103 11.56 13.99 -22.38
C PRO A 103 11.12 12.56 -22.75
N THR A 104 11.92 11.84 -23.53
CA THR A 104 11.63 10.45 -23.91
C THR A 104 12.21 9.43 -22.92
N GLY A 105 13.02 9.88 -21.96
CA GLY A 105 13.69 9.07 -20.96
C GLY A 105 12.72 8.33 -20.06
N LYS A 106 13.05 7.07 -19.74
CA LYS A 106 12.22 6.18 -18.92
C LYS A 106 11.85 6.82 -17.58
N TYR A 107 12.83 7.37 -16.86
CA TYR A 107 12.62 7.92 -15.51
C TYR A 107 12.02 9.32 -15.55
N ALA A 108 12.38 10.16 -16.51
CA ALA A 108 11.71 11.45 -16.75
C ALA A 108 10.20 11.28 -16.97
N LYS A 109 9.78 10.31 -17.82
CA LYS A 109 8.35 9.99 -18.00
C LYS A 109 7.66 9.56 -16.71
N LYS A 110 8.31 8.71 -15.90
CA LYS A 110 7.76 8.25 -14.62
C LYS A 110 7.63 9.41 -13.63
N ILE A 111 8.67 10.22 -13.48
CA ILE A 111 8.68 11.39 -12.59
C ILE A 111 7.60 12.39 -13.00
N TRP A 112 7.47 12.67 -14.30
CA TRP A 112 6.41 13.54 -14.81
C TRP A 112 5.01 12.98 -14.49
N PHE A 113 4.75 11.72 -14.82
CA PHE A 113 3.47 11.09 -14.49
C PHE A 113 3.18 11.14 -12.98
N LEU A 114 4.17 10.80 -12.15
CA LEU A 114 4.03 10.77 -10.69
C LEU A 114 3.80 12.17 -10.11
N TYR A 115 4.42 13.22 -10.67
CA TYR A 115 4.16 14.60 -10.28
C TYR A 115 2.69 14.96 -10.50
N GLU A 116 2.21 14.80 -11.74
CA GLU A 116 0.83 15.18 -12.08
C GLU A 116 -0.19 14.31 -11.34
N PHE A 117 0.10 13.01 -11.19
CA PHE A 117 -0.77 12.07 -10.50
C PHE A 117 -0.85 12.31 -8.99
N LEU A 118 0.28 12.40 -8.28
CA LEU A 118 0.31 12.47 -6.82
C LEU A 118 -0.08 13.84 -6.27
N LEU A 119 0.22 14.90 -7.02
CA LEU A 119 -0.07 16.28 -6.62
C LEU A 119 -1.35 16.83 -7.24
N ASP A 120 -1.96 16.09 -8.16
CA ASP A 120 -3.13 16.50 -8.95
C ASP A 120 -2.92 17.86 -9.63
N LYS A 121 -1.71 18.06 -10.18
CA LYS A 121 -1.26 19.33 -10.78
C LYS A 121 -0.57 19.08 -12.11
N GLN A 122 -1.18 19.54 -13.19
CA GLN A 122 -0.60 19.41 -14.53
C GLN A 122 0.60 20.37 -14.72
N LEU A 123 1.69 19.86 -15.29
CA LEU A 123 2.85 20.68 -15.68
C LEU A 123 2.57 21.37 -17.03
N PRO A 124 3.14 22.56 -17.29
CA PRO A 124 2.96 23.27 -18.55
C PRO A 124 3.89 22.69 -19.63
N LEU A 125 3.79 21.38 -19.85
CA LEU A 125 4.52 20.60 -20.84
C LEU A 125 3.56 20.07 -21.91
N ASP A 126 3.99 19.99 -23.15
CA ASP A 126 3.23 19.38 -24.23
C ASP A 126 3.20 17.85 -24.12
N ASN A 127 2.11 17.22 -24.53
CA ASN A 127 1.98 15.76 -24.57
C ASN A 127 3.09 15.11 -25.42
N LEU A 128 3.62 13.96 -24.96
CA LEU A 128 4.59 13.20 -25.75
C LEU A 128 3.96 12.56 -26.99
N LYS A 129 4.32 13.11 -28.15
CA LYS A 129 3.87 12.61 -29.45
C LYS A 129 4.57 11.31 -29.90
N ARG A 130 5.76 10.99 -29.37
CA ARG A 130 6.61 9.86 -29.81
C ARG A 130 7.25 9.11 -28.63
N GLY A 131 7.78 7.90 -28.90
CA GLY A 131 8.49 7.06 -27.93
C GLY A 131 7.65 5.91 -27.36
N SER A 132 8.28 4.87 -26.81
CA SER A 132 7.55 3.74 -26.23
C SER A 132 6.85 4.11 -24.92
N TYR A 133 5.81 3.35 -24.59
CA TYR A 133 5.20 3.39 -23.26
C TYR A 133 6.12 2.72 -22.24
N VAL A 134 6.20 3.28 -21.03
CA VAL A 134 6.90 2.66 -19.91
C VAL A 134 5.92 2.25 -18.81
N THR A 135 6.02 1.02 -18.33
CA THR A 135 5.26 0.55 -17.17
C THR A 135 5.78 1.19 -15.88
N LEU A 136 4.87 1.71 -15.05
CA LEU A 136 5.21 2.43 -13.83
C LEU A 136 5.83 1.48 -12.78
N LEU A 137 5.10 0.44 -12.39
CA LEU A 137 5.59 -0.64 -11.53
C LEU A 137 6.05 -1.82 -12.39
N ASP A 138 7.13 -2.48 -12.00
CA ASP A 138 7.58 -3.70 -12.66
C ASP A 138 6.76 -4.91 -12.15
N PRO A 139 5.96 -5.59 -13.00
CA PRO A 139 5.13 -6.73 -12.58
C PRO A 139 5.92 -7.95 -12.07
N ALA A 140 7.22 -8.02 -12.35
CA ALA A 140 8.11 -9.05 -11.78
C ALA A 140 8.38 -8.82 -10.28
N HIS A 141 8.30 -7.57 -9.84
CA HIS A 141 8.64 -7.12 -8.49
C HIS A 141 7.43 -6.66 -7.67
N TYR A 142 6.31 -6.33 -8.31
CA TYR A 142 5.11 -5.80 -7.66
C TYR A 142 3.84 -6.55 -8.11
N TYR A 143 2.89 -6.64 -7.20
CA TYR A 143 1.50 -6.88 -7.56
C TYR A 143 0.93 -5.60 -8.16
N CYS A 144 0.29 -5.73 -9.32
CA CYS A 144 -0.11 -4.60 -10.14
C CYS A 144 -1.59 -4.68 -10.48
N GLY A 145 -2.23 -3.52 -10.56
CA GLY A 145 -3.63 -3.42 -10.96
C GLY A 145 -3.77 -3.45 -12.47
N THR A 146 -5.00 -3.35 -12.95
CA THR A 146 -5.30 -3.31 -14.38
C THR A 146 -4.58 -2.13 -15.05
N PRO A 147 -3.78 -2.37 -16.12
CA PRO A 147 -3.01 -1.32 -16.78
C PRO A 147 -3.86 -0.22 -17.43
N ARG A 148 -3.53 1.04 -17.17
CA ARG A 148 -4.16 2.23 -17.78
C ARG A 148 -3.10 3.08 -18.47
N LYS A 149 -3.32 3.42 -19.74
CA LYS A 149 -2.37 4.22 -20.52
C LYS A 149 -2.56 5.70 -20.24
N SER A 150 -1.58 6.34 -19.63
CA SER A 150 -1.45 7.79 -19.63
C SER A 150 -0.77 8.22 -20.93
N GLN A 151 -1.56 8.66 -21.90
CA GLN A 151 -1.07 8.98 -23.25
C GLN A 151 -0.11 10.16 -23.26
N ARG A 152 -0.42 11.21 -22.48
CA ARG A 152 0.40 12.42 -22.31
C ARG A 152 1.83 12.11 -21.91
N HIS A 153 2.00 11.24 -20.93
CA HIS A 153 3.30 10.85 -20.38
C HIS A 153 3.93 9.65 -21.11
N ARG A 154 3.13 8.93 -21.90
CA ARG A 154 3.45 7.57 -22.36
C ARG A 154 3.88 6.65 -21.20
N VAL A 155 3.10 6.67 -20.13
CA VAL A 155 3.27 5.77 -18.96
C VAL A 155 2.07 4.83 -18.88
N ILE A 156 2.33 3.56 -18.58
CA ILE A 156 1.30 2.59 -18.21
C ILE A 156 1.19 2.63 -16.69
N ASP A 157 0.12 3.24 -16.21
CA ASP A 157 -0.30 3.22 -14.80
C ASP A 157 -0.87 1.85 -14.47
N ASN A 158 -0.12 1.07 -13.69
CA ASN A 158 -0.52 -0.23 -13.16
C ASN A 158 -0.56 -0.23 -11.62
N LEU A 159 -0.81 0.93 -11.00
CA LEU A 159 -1.02 1.07 -9.56
C LEU A 159 -2.27 0.30 -9.08
N LEU A 160 -2.38 0.14 -7.75
CA LEU A 160 -3.52 -0.54 -7.10
C LEU A 160 -4.62 0.41 -6.66
N GLY A 161 -4.39 1.72 -6.73
CA GLY A 161 -5.43 2.69 -6.39
C GLY A 161 -5.32 3.98 -7.21
N ASN A 162 -5.48 5.11 -6.52
CA ASN A 162 -5.48 6.45 -7.07
C ASN A 162 -4.49 7.37 -6.31
N ASN A 163 -4.59 8.67 -6.53
CA ASN A 163 -3.76 9.69 -5.89
C ASN A 163 -4.03 9.88 -4.39
N ALA A 164 -5.24 9.53 -3.92
CA ALA A 164 -5.62 9.57 -2.51
C ALA A 164 -5.03 8.37 -1.75
N PHE A 165 -5.19 7.16 -2.30
CA PHE A 165 -4.61 5.95 -1.73
C PHE A 165 -4.26 4.96 -2.84
N SER A 166 -3.00 4.55 -2.88
CA SER A 166 -2.53 3.47 -3.75
C SER A 166 -1.49 2.64 -3.01
N PRO A 167 -1.86 1.45 -2.52
CA PRO A 167 -0.93 0.56 -1.85
C PRO A 167 0.11 0.02 -2.85
N LEU A 168 1.30 -0.29 -2.33
CA LEU A 168 2.37 -0.93 -3.08
C LEU A 168 2.71 -2.27 -2.43
N VAL A 169 2.34 -3.36 -3.10
CA VAL A 169 2.65 -4.71 -2.60
C VAL A 169 3.80 -5.29 -3.42
N ARG A 170 4.95 -5.46 -2.77
CA ARG A 170 6.13 -6.09 -3.37
C ARG A 170 6.00 -7.61 -3.34
N LYS A 171 6.38 -8.27 -4.44
CA LYS A 171 6.53 -9.73 -4.52
C LYS A 171 7.80 -10.17 -3.81
N SER A 172 7.73 -10.27 -2.49
CA SER A 172 8.82 -10.83 -1.68
C SER A 172 9.00 -12.32 -1.98
N PHE A 173 10.18 -12.87 -1.64
CA PHE A 173 10.43 -14.31 -1.75
C PHE A 173 9.38 -15.13 -1.00
N ARG A 174 9.04 -14.72 0.23
CA ARG A 174 8.02 -15.38 1.05
C ARG A 174 6.65 -15.39 0.37
N LEU A 175 6.22 -14.27 -0.22
CA LEU A 175 4.93 -14.20 -0.91
C LEU A 175 4.92 -15.11 -2.15
N LYS A 176 6.00 -15.13 -2.94
CA LYS A 176 6.12 -16.04 -4.09
C LYS A 176 6.00 -17.52 -3.68
N GLN A 177 6.64 -17.91 -2.58
CA GLN A 177 6.50 -19.28 -2.05
C GLN A 177 5.07 -19.62 -1.61
N PHE A 178 4.29 -18.63 -1.14
CA PHE A 178 2.88 -18.85 -0.82
C PHE A 178 2.00 -18.92 -2.07
N GLU A 179 2.27 -18.13 -3.11
CA GLU A 179 1.59 -18.24 -4.40
C GLU A 179 1.78 -19.63 -5.04
N GLU A 180 2.98 -20.19 -4.95
CA GLU A 180 3.31 -21.52 -5.46
C GLU A 180 2.47 -22.63 -4.82
N LYS A 181 1.93 -22.42 -3.61
CA LYS A 181 1.04 -23.38 -2.95
C LYS A 181 -0.33 -23.48 -3.60
N GLN A 182 -0.73 -22.49 -4.41
CA GLN A 182 -2.01 -22.47 -5.13
C GLN A 182 -3.20 -22.86 -4.24
N LEU A 183 -3.28 -22.21 -3.07
CA LEU A 183 -4.25 -22.57 -2.02
C LEU A 183 -5.70 -22.47 -2.52
N ASN A 184 -5.98 -21.60 -3.48
CA ASN A 184 -7.26 -21.50 -4.16
C ASN A 184 -7.63 -22.82 -4.86
N LEU A 185 -6.71 -23.41 -5.64
CA LEU A 185 -6.95 -24.66 -6.35
C LEU A 185 -7.12 -25.85 -5.38
N LEU A 186 -6.32 -25.87 -4.31
CA LEU A 186 -6.46 -26.87 -3.25
C LEU A 186 -7.83 -26.76 -2.56
N THR A 187 -8.26 -25.53 -2.27
CA THR A 187 -9.57 -25.26 -1.66
C THR A 187 -10.71 -25.69 -2.59
N ASP A 188 -10.65 -25.33 -3.88
CA ASP A 188 -11.64 -25.76 -4.87
C ASP A 188 -11.72 -27.28 -4.99
N ALA A 189 -10.57 -27.96 -4.94
CA ALA A 189 -10.51 -29.42 -4.99
C ALA A 189 -11.11 -30.08 -3.73
N VAL A 190 -11.01 -29.45 -2.56
CA VAL A 190 -11.66 -29.92 -1.33
C VAL A 190 -13.16 -29.66 -1.40
N VAL A 191 -13.57 -28.44 -1.75
CA VAL A 191 -14.99 -28.04 -1.81
C VAL A 191 -15.76 -28.94 -2.78
N LYS A 192 -15.19 -29.27 -3.95
CA LYS A 192 -15.82 -30.16 -4.93
C LYS A 192 -16.07 -31.60 -4.45
N LYS A 193 -15.42 -32.05 -3.38
CA LYS A 193 -15.58 -33.41 -2.84
C LYS A 193 -16.81 -33.58 -1.93
N TYR A 194 -17.40 -32.48 -1.49
CA TYR A 194 -18.49 -32.50 -0.51
C TYR A 194 -19.74 -31.87 -1.11
N ASP A 195 -20.90 -32.37 -0.68
CA ASP A 195 -22.18 -31.79 -1.03
C ASP A 195 -22.38 -30.42 -0.35
N VAL A 196 -23.28 -29.62 -0.91
CA VAL A 196 -23.56 -28.26 -0.45
C VAL A 196 -24.05 -28.22 1.00
N GLU A 197 -24.78 -29.23 1.47
CA GLU A 197 -25.34 -29.26 2.82
C GLU A 197 -24.24 -29.50 3.87
N THR A 198 -23.34 -30.45 3.58
CA THR A 198 -22.15 -30.72 4.41
C THR A 198 -21.24 -29.48 4.48
N LEU A 199 -20.98 -28.83 3.36
CA LEU A 199 -20.19 -27.59 3.30
C LEU A 199 -20.86 -26.47 4.09
N THR A 200 -22.16 -26.27 3.93
CA THR A 200 -22.92 -25.24 4.66
C THR A 200 -22.84 -25.46 6.17
N ARG A 201 -22.92 -26.72 6.63
CA ARG A 201 -22.78 -27.06 8.04
C ARG A 201 -21.36 -26.81 8.56
N ALA A 202 -20.33 -27.18 7.78
CA ALA A 202 -18.93 -26.92 8.13
C ALA A 202 -18.66 -25.41 8.20
N ILE A 203 -19.13 -24.64 7.23
CA ILE A 203 -19.03 -23.17 7.19
C ILE A 203 -19.74 -22.55 8.40
N ARG A 204 -20.95 -23.01 8.76
CA ARG A 204 -21.66 -22.58 9.98
C ARG A 204 -20.83 -22.82 11.23
N TYR A 205 -20.24 -24.00 11.35
CA TYR A 205 -19.38 -24.34 12.48
C TYR A 205 -18.12 -23.48 12.52
N LEU A 206 -17.45 -23.28 11.39
CA LEU A 206 -16.26 -22.43 11.26
C LEU A 206 -16.56 -20.98 11.61
N PHE A 207 -17.64 -20.40 11.07
CA PHE A 207 -18.05 -19.05 11.42
C PHE A 207 -18.40 -18.92 12.91
N THR A 208 -19.03 -19.93 13.51
CA THR A 208 -19.32 -19.90 14.96
C THR A 208 -18.02 -19.93 15.76
N LYS A 209 -17.05 -20.78 15.39
CA LYS A 209 -15.71 -20.85 16.00
C LYS A 209 -14.92 -19.55 15.83
N GLU A 210 -14.89 -18.99 14.63
CA GLU A 210 -14.17 -17.76 14.29
C GLU A 210 -14.80 -16.54 14.98
N THR A 211 -16.13 -16.50 15.07
CA THR A 211 -16.85 -15.48 15.84
C THR A 211 -16.39 -15.53 17.30
N ILE A 212 -16.44 -16.70 17.95
CA ILE A 212 -15.98 -16.86 19.33
C ILE A 212 -14.52 -16.40 19.51
N ALA A 213 -13.62 -16.78 18.61
CA ALA A 213 -12.21 -16.38 18.68
C ALA A 213 -11.99 -14.86 18.46
N SER A 214 -12.75 -14.23 17.55
CA SER A 214 -12.68 -12.79 17.28
C SER A 214 -13.13 -11.95 18.49
N TRP A 215 -14.20 -12.37 19.17
CA TRP A 215 -14.67 -11.69 20.38
C TRP A 215 -13.82 -11.99 21.62
N GLU A 216 -13.18 -13.16 21.69
CA GLU A 216 -12.18 -13.47 22.74
C GLU A 216 -10.96 -12.54 22.66
N ILE A 217 -10.56 -12.13 21.46
CA ILE A 217 -9.51 -11.11 21.25
C ILE A 217 -9.97 -9.73 21.76
N GLU A 218 -11.23 -9.36 21.48
CA GLU A 218 -11.85 -8.11 21.94
C GLU A 218 -12.37 -8.16 23.41
N ARG A 219 -12.11 -9.27 24.14
CA ARG A 219 -12.60 -9.55 25.51
C ARG A 219 -14.11 -9.37 25.73
N GLU A 220 -14.92 -9.43 24.66
CA GLU A 220 -16.37 -9.37 24.74
C GLU A 220 -16.96 -10.79 24.78
N LYS A 221 -18.00 -11.01 25.60
CA LYS A 221 -18.87 -12.21 25.51
C LYS A 221 -20.18 -11.82 24.85
N PRO A 222 -20.31 -11.92 23.51
CA PRO A 222 -21.56 -11.60 22.84
C PRO A 222 -22.66 -12.57 23.27
N ASP A 223 -23.90 -12.09 23.32
CA ASP A 223 -25.04 -12.98 23.48
C ASP A 223 -25.22 -13.89 22.25
N LYS A 224 -26.00 -14.97 22.41
CA LYS A 224 -26.26 -15.93 21.32
C LYS A 224 -26.91 -15.27 20.09
N ALA A 225 -27.71 -14.23 20.29
CA ALA A 225 -28.43 -13.56 19.21
C ALA A 225 -27.49 -12.75 18.31
N ARG A 226 -26.50 -12.06 18.88
CA ARG A 226 -25.46 -11.31 18.15
C ARG A 226 -24.57 -12.24 17.34
N THR A 227 -24.16 -13.37 17.93
CA THR A 227 -23.41 -14.43 17.21
C THR A 227 -24.21 -14.98 16.04
N SER A 228 -25.50 -15.29 16.22
CA SER A 228 -26.35 -15.77 15.12
C SER A 228 -26.51 -14.72 14.01
N LYS A 229 -26.72 -13.44 14.33
CA LYS A 229 -26.78 -12.36 13.34
C LYS A 229 -25.50 -12.25 12.53
N PHE A 230 -24.34 -12.30 13.18
CA PHE A 230 -23.04 -12.23 12.50
C PHE A 230 -22.83 -13.41 11.55
N VAL A 231 -23.13 -14.64 11.99
CA VAL A 231 -23.06 -15.83 11.12
C VAL A 231 -24.02 -15.71 9.93
N THR A 232 -25.24 -15.17 10.13
CA THR A 232 -26.17 -14.91 9.03
C THR A 232 -25.62 -13.87 8.05
N LEU A 233 -24.95 -12.82 8.53
CA LEU A 233 -24.33 -11.83 7.65
C LEU A 233 -23.24 -12.45 6.78
N LEU A 234 -22.38 -13.31 7.35
CA LEU A 234 -21.30 -13.97 6.60
C LEU A 234 -21.81 -14.96 5.55
N GLN A 235 -23.01 -15.51 5.74
CA GLN A 235 -23.67 -16.39 4.77
C GLN A 235 -24.32 -15.66 3.60
N LYS A 236 -24.51 -14.34 3.69
CA LYS A 236 -25.10 -13.57 2.59
C LYS A 236 -24.12 -13.52 1.41
N ASN A 237 -24.65 -13.69 0.21
CA ASN A 237 -23.86 -13.52 -1.01
C ASN A 237 -23.68 -12.02 -1.32
N TYR A 238 -22.46 -11.52 -1.16
CA TYR A 238 -22.11 -10.13 -1.48
C TYR A 238 -21.48 -9.95 -2.86
N SER A 239 -21.26 -11.02 -3.64
CA SER A 239 -20.54 -10.96 -4.92
C SER A 239 -21.20 -10.04 -5.96
N ASN A 240 -22.51 -9.77 -5.83
CA ASN A 240 -23.26 -8.86 -6.70
C ASN A 240 -23.44 -7.45 -6.11
N ARG A 241 -22.82 -7.15 -4.96
CA ARG A 241 -22.91 -5.83 -4.33
C ARG A 241 -21.64 -5.04 -4.57
N GLU A 242 -21.81 -3.77 -4.92
CA GLU A 242 -20.72 -2.82 -4.99
C GLU A 242 -20.12 -2.57 -3.61
N PHE A 243 -18.80 -2.75 -3.49
CA PHE A 243 -18.06 -2.40 -2.29
C PHE A 243 -18.05 -0.88 -2.13
N SER A 244 -18.88 -0.38 -1.21
CA SER A 244 -19.24 1.03 -1.12
C SER A 244 -19.44 1.46 0.33
N LYS A 245 -19.38 2.77 0.58
CA LYS A 245 -19.71 3.38 1.89
C LYS A 245 -21.07 2.90 2.42
N LYS A 246 -22.09 2.86 1.56
CA LYS A 246 -23.44 2.38 1.91
C LYS A 246 -23.43 0.94 2.39
N LEU A 247 -22.67 0.06 1.72
CA LEU A 247 -22.52 -1.32 2.14
C LEU A 247 -21.84 -1.41 3.51
N LEU A 248 -20.76 -0.66 3.73
CA LEU A 248 -20.03 -0.66 5.00
C LEU A 248 -20.89 -0.18 6.17
N ILE A 249 -21.66 0.90 5.99
CA ILE A 249 -22.59 1.41 7.02
C ILE A 249 -23.68 0.37 7.29
N MET A 250 -24.26 -0.25 6.26
CA MET A 250 -25.25 -1.31 6.43
C MET A 250 -24.69 -2.48 7.24
N LEU A 251 -23.48 -2.94 6.91
CA LEU A 251 -22.83 -4.01 7.65
C LEU A 251 -22.55 -3.61 9.10
N GLN A 252 -22.09 -2.38 9.35
CA GLN A 252 -21.84 -1.88 10.71
C GLN A 252 -23.11 -1.95 11.57
N LYS A 253 -24.23 -1.43 11.07
CA LYS A 253 -25.52 -1.43 11.78
C LYS A 253 -26.03 -2.83 12.13
N GLU A 254 -25.71 -3.82 11.31
CA GLU A 254 -26.12 -5.20 11.54
C GLU A 254 -25.23 -5.92 12.57
N ILE A 255 -23.96 -5.50 12.72
CA ILE A 255 -22.97 -6.13 13.60
C ILE A 255 -23.00 -5.55 15.03
N VAL A 256 -23.20 -4.24 15.17
CA VAL A 256 -23.14 -3.55 16.46
C VAL A 256 -24.46 -3.58 17.22
N ASP A 257 -24.41 -3.31 18.53
CA ASP A 257 -25.62 -2.99 19.30
C ASP A 257 -26.29 -1.73 18.70
N PRO A 258 -27.63 -1.67 18.57
CA PRO A 258 -28.33 -0.53 17.98
C PRO A 258 -27.95 0.85 18.57
N ARG A 259 -27.50 0.91 19.83
CA ARG A 259 -27.03 2.15 20.46
C ARG A 259 -25.72 2.69 19.87
N PHE A 260 -24.93 1.84 19.23
CA PHE A 260 -23.68 2.18 18.56
C PHE A 260 -23.80 2.19 17.03
N ALA A 261 -25.00 1.97 16.50
CA ALA A 261 -25.26 2.03 15.06
C ALA A 261 -25.02 3.46 14.55
N LEU A 262 -24.15 3.59 13.54
CA LEU A 262 -23.79 4.88 12.97
C LEU A 262 -24.51 5.10 11.64
N GLU A 263 -24.95 6.33 11.39
CA GLU A 263 -25.53 6.74 10.10
C GLU A 263 -24.45 7.12 9.08
N ASP A 264 -23.25 7.45 9.54
CA ASP A 264 -22.09 7.83 8.72
C ASP A 264 -20.78 7.47 9.46
N TYR A 265 -19.63 7.79 8.88
CA TYR A 265 -18.33 7.75 9.52
C TYR A 265 -18.31 8.58 10.81
N ARG A 266 -17.45 8.19 11.75
CA ARG A 266 -17.34 8.87 13.04
C ARG A 266 -16.98 10.35 12.86
N THR A 267 -17.57 11.18 13.72
CA THR A 267 -17.30 12.62 13.80
C THR A 267 -16.44 13.00 15.00
N PHE A 268 -15.97 12.01 15.76
CA PHE A 268 -15.17 12.18 16.97
C PHE A 268 -13.83 11.43 16.87
N GLN A 269 -12.82 11.93 17.58
CA GLN A 269 -11.51 11.29 17.65
C GLN A 269 -11.58 10.02 18.50
N ASN A 270 -10.98 8.94 18.04
CA ASN A 270 -10.78 7.73 18.84
C ASN A 270 -9.32 7.27 18.79
N TYR A 271 -9.02 6.18 19.48
CA TYR A 271 -7.70 5.56 19.52
C TYR A 271 -7.85 4.04 19.61
N ILE A 272 -6.79 3.34 19.23
CA ILE A 272 -6.59 1.92 19.54
C ILE A 272 -5.68 1.88 20.76
N GLY A 273 -6.11 1.16 21.78
CA GLY A 273 -5.41 1.07 23.05
C GLY A 273 -5.96 -0.09 23.87
N GLU A 274 -5.38 -0.28 25.04
CA GLU A 274 -5.89 -1.22 26.03
C GLU A 274 -6.09 -0.52 27.38
N GLU A 275 -6.90 -1.13 28.23
CA GLU A 275 -7.08 -0.73 29.62
C GLU A 275 -6.48 -1.84 30.50
N PRO A 276 -5.19 -1.75 30.87
CA PRO A 276 -4.53 -2.78 31.66
C PRO A 276 -5.11 -2.91 33.06
N GLN A 277 -5.55 -1.79 33.65
CA GLN A 277 -6.21 -1.70 34.94
C GLN A 277 -7.39 -0.71 34.84
N PRO A 278 -8.45 -0.86 35.66
CA PRO A 278 -9.58 0.07 35.64
C PRO A 278 -9.12 1.52 35.83
N GLY A 279 -9.38 2.39 34.85
CA GLY A 279 -8.98 3.79 34.85
C GLY A 279 -7.62 4.10 34.21
N ASP A 280 -6.81 3.08 33.88
CA ASP A 280 -5.56 3.25 33.14
C ASP A 280 -5.78 3.05 31.64
N VAL A 281 -5.46 4.07 30.83
CA VAL A 281 -5.56 3.98 29.37
C VAL A 281 -4.17 3.96 28.76
N LEU A 282 -3.79 2.84 28.14
CA LEU A 282 -2.59 2.76 27.32
C LEU A 282 -2.96 2.92 25.85
N VAL A 283 -2.60 4.07 25.26
CA VAL A 283 -2.85 4.35 23.85
C VAL A 283 -1.72 3.75 23.00
N HIS A 284 -2.07 2.84 22.08
CA HIS A 284 -1.12 2.27 21.11
C HIS A 284 -1.08 3.08 19.81
N TYR A 285 -2.24 3.58 19.38
CA TYR A 285 -2.36 4.30 18.12
C TYR A 285 -3.51 5.30 18.16
N ILE A 286 -3.21 6.56 17.85
CA ILE A 286 -4.23 7.59 17.62
C ILE A 286 -4.66 7.47 16.16
N THR A 287 -5.94 7.20 15.94
CA THR A 287 -6.49 7.04 14.59
C THR A 287 -6.51 8.37 13.82
N PRO A 288 -6.73 8.38 12.50
CA PRO A 288 -6.83 9.62 11.73
C PRO A 288 -7.89 10.57 12.28
N ARG A 289 -7.76 11.87 12.01
CA ARG A 289 -8.74 12.84 12.49
C ARG A 289 -10.09 12.63 11.79
N PRO A 290 -11.23 12.92 12.43
CA PRO A 290 -12.55 12.75 11.83
C PRO A 290 -12.69 13.40 10.46
N GLU A 291 -12.13 14.61 10.31
CA GLU A 291 -12.15 15.37 9.07
C GLU A 291 -11.41 14.70 7.90
N ASP A 292 -10.43 13.82 8.19
CA ASP A 292 -9.64 13.13 7.16
C ASP A 292 -10.30 11.81 6.69
N ILE A 293 -11.32 11.30 7.40
CA ILE A 293 -11.85 9.95 7.18
C ILE A 293 -12.53 9.82 5.82
N ALA A 294 -13.26 10.83 5.37
CA ALA A 294 -13.99 10.77 4.11
C ALA A 294 -13.04 10.50 2.93
N ASP A 295 -11.94 11.25 2.86
CA ASP A 295 -10.93 11.13 1.81
C ASP A 295 -10.17 9.79 1.89
N LEU A 296 -9.81 9.36 3.12
CA LEU A 296 -9.15 8.08 3.34
C LEU A 296 -10.01 6.90 2.89
N MET A 297 -11.29 6.91 3.26
CA MET A 297 -12.24 5.86 2.88
C MET A 297 -12.55 5.89 1.39
N GLU A 298 -12.65 7.07 0.78
CA GLU A 298 -12.81 7.17 -0.67
C GLU A 298 -11.60 6.57 -1.42
N GLY A 299 -10.38 6.87 -0.96
CA GLY A 299 -9.15 6.28 -1.47
C GLY A 299 -9.15 4.75 -1.35
N LEU A 300 -9.52 4.23 -0.18
CA LEU A 300 -9.62 2.79 0.09
C LEU A 300 -10.62 2.12 -0.86
N LEU A 301 -11.84 2.66 -0.98
CA LEU A 301 -12.89 2.10 -1.85
C LEU A 301 -12.45 2.09 -3.32
N LYS A 302 -11.85 3.19 -3.81
CA LYS A 302 -11.33 3.26 -5.19
C LYS A 302 -10.20 2.26 -5.42
N SER A 303 -9.32 2.06 -4.44
CA SER A 303 -8.26 1.06 -4.52
C SER A 303 -8.81 -0.36 -4.52
N ALA A 304 -9.77 -0.68 -3.64
CA ALA A 304 -10.44 -1.97 -3.59
C ALA A 304 -11.11 -2.31 -4.93
N LEU A 305 -11.89 -1.39 -5.50
CA LEU A 305 -12.52 -1.57 -6.82
C LEU A 305 -11.49 -1.83 -7.92
N ARG A 306 -10.36 -1.11 -7.89
CA ARG A 306 -9.28 -1.33 -8.84
C ARG A 306 -8.65 -2.72 -8.70
N MET A 307 -8.42 -3.17 -7.46
CA MET A 307 -7.90 -4.51 -7.18
C MET A 307 -8.89 -5.62 -7.57
N PHE A 308 -10.18 -5.47 -7.28
CA PHE A 308 -11.21 -6.44 -7.69
C PHE A 308 -11.34 -6.59 -9.20
N SER A 309 -11.07 -5.51 -9.95
CA SER A 309 -11.07 -5.54 -11.42
C SER A 309 -9.79 -6.13 -12.05
N SER A 310 -8.83 -6.54 -11.23
CA SER A 310 -7.53 -7.06 -11.67
C SER A 310 -7.43 -8.57 -11.49
N SER A 311 -6.44 -9.21 -12.13
CA SER A 311 -6.16 -10.64 -11.98
C SER A 311 -5.35 -10.96 -10.71
N MET A 312 -5.52 -10.17 -9.65
CA MET A 312 -4.76 -10.31 -8.41
C MET A 312 -5.31 -11.44 -7.54
N ASP A 313 -4.43 -12.12 -6.82
CA ASP A 313 -4.83 -13.11 -5.83
C ASP A 313 -5.68 -12.48 -4.73
N ALA A 314 -6.83 -13.09 -4.42
CA ALA A 314 -7.78 -12.57 -3.45
C ALA A 314 -7.19 -12.42 -2.04
N ILE A 315 -6.21 -13.24 -1.66
CA ILE A 315 -5.51 -13.13 -0.37
C ILE A 315 -4.68 -11.85 -0.33
N VAL A 316 -4.03 -11.51 -1.43
CA VAL A 316 -3.27 -10.25 -1.53
C VAL A 316 -4.21 -9.06 -1.44
N VAL A 317 -5.35 -9.11 -2.14
CA VAL A 317 -6.37 -8.04 -2.09
C VAL A 317 -6.93 -7.86 -0.67
N ALA A 318 -7.22 -8.95 0.03
CA ALA A 318 -7.77 -8.90 1.39
C ALA A 318 -6.77 -8.45 2.47
N SER A 319 -5.46 -8.58 2.20
CA SER A 319 -4.40 -8.20 3.16
C SER A 319 -4.05 -6.71 3.13
N VAL A 320 -4.54 -5.98 2.12
CA VAL A 320 -4.20 -4.58 1.82
C VAL A 320 -5.28 -3.65 2.34
#